data_AF-A0A7W6XEH9-F1
#
_entry.id   AF-A0A7W6XEH9-F1
#
_cell.length_a   1.000
_cell.length_b   1.000
_cell.length_c   1.000
_cell.angle_alpha   90.00
_cell.angle_beta   90.00
_cell.angle_gamma   90.00
#
_symmetry.space_group_name_H-M   'P 1'
#
loop_
_entity.id
_entity.type
_entity.pdbx_description
1 polymer ?
#
loop_
_entity_poly.entity_id
_entity_poly.type
_entity_poly.pdbx_seq_one_letter_code
_entity_poly.pdbx_strand_id
1 'polypeptide(L)'
;MKRYLVAYLVTLIAMVLIDAVWLSIMADRLYRPVIGDMLAPEFRLIPAIVFYLIYPAGLVFLAVRPAFRQGALSAAVLSGAVLGFTAYATYDLTNQATLIRWSTALT
;
A
#
# COMPACT_ATOMS: atom_id res chain seq x y z
N MET A 1 21.83 -9.00 -8.48
CA MET A 1 20.67 -9.84 -8.14
C MET A 1 20.43 -9.90 -6.63
N LYS A 2 21.40 -10.33 -5.81
CA LYS A 2 21.27 -10.39 -4.33
C LYS A 2 20.74 -9.09 -3.69
N ARG A 3 21.26 -7.92 -4.09
CA ARG A 3 20.82 -6.61 -3.57
C ARG A 3 19.32 -6.32 -3.76
N TYR A 4 18.74 -6.71 -4.90
CA TYR A 4 17.31 -6.48 -5.16
C TYR A 4 16.42 -7.48 -4.43
N LEU A 5 16.89 -8.72 -4.23
CA LEU A 5 16.20 -9.70 -3.40
C LEU A 5 16.14 -9.24 -1.93
N VAL A 6 17.27 -8.76 -1.40
CA VAL A 6 17.32 -8.19 -0.04
C VAL A 6 16.40 -6.97 0.06
N ALA A 7 16.44 -6.06 -0.92
CA ALA A 7 15.55 -4.91 -0.94
C ALA A 7 14.06 -5.34 -0.92
N TYR A 8 13.68 -6.33 -1.73
CA TYR A 8 12.32 -6.86 -1.75
C TYR A 8 11.90 -7.43 -0.39
N LEU A 9 12.71 -8.30 0.21
CA LEU A 9 12.39 -8.91 1.51
C LEU A 9 12.27 -7.85 2.61
N VAL A 10 13.19 -6.88 2.65
CA VAL A 10 13.14 -5.79 3.64
C VAL A 10 11.91 -4.91 3.42
N THR A 11 11.59 -4.54 2.18
CA THR A 11 10.37 -3.76 1.87
C THR A 11 9.10 -4.53 2.25
N LEU A 12 9.04 -5.83 1.93
CA LEU A 12 7.92 -6.70 2.29
C LEU A 12 7.72 -6.76 3.80
N ILE A 13 8.78 -7.05 4.55
CA ILE A 13 8.72 -7.15 6.02
C ILE A 13 8.31 -5.80 6.62
N ALA A 14 8.92 -4.71 6.19
CA ALA A 14 8.59 -3.38 6.69
C ALA A 14 7.11 -3.05 6.44
N MET A 15 6.62 -3.31 5.22
CA MET A 15 5.22 -3.05 4.87
C MET A 15 4.26 -3.90 5.69
N VAL A 16 4.51 -5.20 5.83
CA VAL A 16 3.66 -6.11 6.63
C VAL A 16 3.62 -5.67 8.09
N LEU A 17 4.75 -5.26 8.67
CA LEU A 17 4.79 -4.83 10.08
C LEU A 17 4.04 -3.50 10.28
N ILE A 18 4.23 -2.53 9.39
CA ILE A 18 3.53 -1.24 9.44
C ILE A 18 2.02 -1.46 9.31
N ASP A 19 1.60 -2.24 8.32
CA ASP A 19 0.18 -2.53 8.10
C ASP A 19 -0.42 -3.35 9.23
N ALA A 20 0.30 -4.32 9.79
CA ALA A 20 -0.19 -5.10 10.92
C ALA A 20 -0.52 -4.19 12.11
N VAL A 21 0.34 -3.23 12.43
CA VAL A 21 0.09 -2.24 13.47
C VAL A 21 -1.11 -1.37 13.10
N TRP A 22 -1.13 -0.82 11.88
CA TRP A 22 -2.19 0.08 11.43
C TRP A 22 -3.56 -0.60 11.40
N LEU A 23 -3.69 -1.74 10.72
CA LEU A 23 -4.94 -2.47 10.55
C LEU A 23 -5.47 -2.99 11.89
N SER A 24 -4.60 -3.44 12.80
CA SER A 24 -5.04 -3.89 14.13
C SER A 24 -5.69 -2.76 14.95
N ILE A 25 -5.30 -1.50 14.71
CA ILE A 25 -5.84 -0.34 15.43
C ILE A 25 -7.01 0.30 14.67
N MET A 26 -6.87 0.46 13.36
CA MET A 26 -7.80 1.23 12.52
C MET A 26 -8.94 0.41 11.94
N ALA A 27 -8.85 -0.93 11.94
CA ALA A 27 -9.98 -1.79 11.55
C ALA A 27 -11.26 -1.42 12.31
N ASP A 28 -11.18 -1.29 13.64
CA ASP A 28 -12.34 -1.01 14.47
C ASP A 28 -12.63 0.48 14.62
N ARG A 29 -11.60 1.33 14.55
CA ARG A 29 -11.74 2.78 14.77
C ARG A 29 -12.19 3.54 13.55
N LEU A 30 -11.81 3.10 12.35
CA LEU A 30 -12.02 3.83 11.10
C LEU A 30 -12.74 2.98 10.06
N TYR A 31 -12.21 1.80 9.73
CA TYR A 31 -12.71 1.03 8.58
C TYR A 31 -14.10 0.42 8.81
N ARG A 32 -14.32 -0.29 9.92
CA ARG A 32 -15.64 -0.88 10.21
C ARG A 32 -16.75 0.16 10.35
N PRO A 33 -16.58 1.26 11.10
CA PRO A 33 -17.63 2.28 11.23
C PRO A 33 -17.94 3.03 9.93
N VAL A 34 -16.92 3.29 9.09
CA VAL A 34 -17.08 4.12 7.89
C VAL A 34 -17.46 3.33 6.65
N ILE A 35 -16.86 2.15 6.45
CA ILE A 35 -17.17 1.28 5.30
C ILE A 35 -18.48 0.51 5.55
N GLY A 36 -18.75 0.13 6.81
CA GLY A 36 -20.02 -0.44 7.24
C GLY A 36 -20.46 -1.65 6.40
N ASP A 37 -21.61 -1.51 5.73
CA ASP A 37 -22.25 -2.55 4.93
C ASP A 37 -21.51 -2.89 3.62
N MET A 38 -20.53 -2.09 3.23
CA MET A 38 -19.69 -2.35 2.05
C MET A 38 -18.52 -3.29 2.36
N LEU A 39 -18.24 -3.57 3.63
CA LEU A 39 -17.22 -4.54 4.01
C LEU A 39 -17.64 -5.94 3.58
N ALA A 40 -16.66 -6.71 3.10
CA ALA A 40 -16.88 -8.13 2.87
C ALA A 40 -17.27 -8.81 4.20
N PRO A 41 -18.22 -9.77 4.17
CA PRO A 41 -18.64 -10.49 5.38
C PRO A 41 -17.50 -11.33 5.98
N GLU A 42 -16.54 -11.74 5.15
CA GLU A 42 -15.39 -12.55 5.56
C GLU A 42 -14.08 -11.98 5.00
N PHE A 43 -13.00 -12.22 5.73
CA PHE A 43 -11.67 -11.83 5.30
C PHE A 43 -11.20 -12.67 4.10
N ARG A 44 -10.94 -12.00 2.98
CA ARG A 44 -10.46 -12.66 1.76
C ARG A 44 -8.93 -12.73 1.76
N LEU A 45 -8.40 -13.88 2.18
CA LEU A 45 -6.95 -14.10 2.32
C LEU A 45 -6.17 -13.99 1.01
N ILE A 46 -6.70 -14.56 -0.09
CA ILE A 46 -5.97 -14.64 -1.36
C ILE A 46 -5.64 -13.23 -1.92
N PRO A 47 -6.61 -12.29 -2.07
CA PRO A 47 -6.29 -10.92 -2.50
C PRO A 47 -5.27 -10.21 -1.61
N ALA A 48 -5.34 -10.42 -0.29
CA ALA A 48 -4.40 -9.81 0.65
C ALA A 48 -2.97 -10.33 0.44
N ILE A 49 -2.77 -11.64 0.30
CA ILE A 49 -1.46 -12.22 0.00
C ILE A 49 -0.92 -11.69 -1.33
N VAL A 50 -1.76 -11.68 -2.37
CA VAL A 50 -1.36 -11.18 -3.71
C VAL A 50 -0.91 -9.72 -3.63
N PHE A 51 -1.64 -8.88 -2.89
CA PHE A 51 -1.26 -7.49 -2.65
C PHE A 51 0.12 -7.39 -1.96
N TYR A 52 0.33 -8.11 -0.87
CA TYR A 52 1.61 -8.10 -0.16
C TYR A 52 2.77 -8.63 -0.99
N LEU A 53 2.53 -9.48 -1.99
CA LEU A 53 3.61 -9.92 -2.89
C LEU A 53 3.89 -8.89 -3.99
N ILE A 54 2.85 -8.31 -4.60
CA ILE A 54 2.96 -7.43 -5.77
C ILE A 54 3.41 -6.02 -5.37
N TYR A 55 2.83 -5.43 -4.33
CA TYR A 55 3.06 -4.02 -4.01
C TYR A 55 4.53 -3.73 -3.64
N PRO A 56 5.19 -4.52 -2.76
CA PRO A 56 6.63 -4.38 -2.51
C PRO A 56 7.49 -4.58 -3.75
N ALA A 57 7.11 -5.46 -4.67
CA ALA A 57 7.84 -5.67 -5.92
C ALA A 57 7.79 -4.41 -6.79
N GLY A 58 6.61 -3.79 -6.92
CA GLY A 58 6.42 -2.52 -7.59
C GLY A 58 7.21 -1.39 -6.93
N LEU A 59 7.19 -1.30 -5.60
CA LEU A 59 7.93 -0.29 -4.83
C LEU A 59 9.44 -0.43 -5.01
N VAL A 60 9.97 -1.67 -4.99
CA VAL A 60 11.40 -1.89 -5.28
C VAL A 60 11.75 -1.50 -6.71
N PHE A 61 10.89 -1.85 -7.68
CA PHE A 61 11.14 -1.57 -9.08
C PHE A 61 11.09 -0.06 -9.41
N LEU A 62 10.12 0.66 -8.86
CA LEU A 62 9.83 2.05 -9.20
C LEU A 62 10.52 3.06 -8.28
N ALA A 63 10.77 2.73 -7.01
CA ALA A 63 11.36 3.66 -6.03
C ALA A 63 12.76 3.27 -5.57
N VAL A 64 12.98 2.01 -5.17
CA VAL A 64 14.28 1.60 -4.61
C VAL A 64 15.36 1.46 -5.69
N ARG A 65 14.98 0.95 -6.87
CA ARG A 65 15.92 0.76 -7.99
C ARG A 65 16.51 2.09 -8.49
N PRO A 66 15.77 3.19 -8.71
CA PRO A 66 16.35 4.50 -9.02
C PRO A 66 17.39 4.96 -7.99
N ALA A 67 17.11 4.81 -6.70
CA ALA A 67 18.06 5.18 -5.64
C ALA A 67 19.34 4.36 -5.69
N PHE A 68 19.25 3.06 -5.98
CA PHE A 68 20.43 2.22 -6.15
C PHE A 68 21.27 2.61 -7.38
N ARG A 69 20.63 3.08 -8.46
CA ARG A 69 21.33 3.52 -9.68
C ARG A 69 22.00 4.88 -9.51
N GLN A 70 21.35 5.82 -8.80
CA GLN A 70 21.82 7.18 -8.61
C GLN A 70 22.71 7.34 -7.36
N GLY A 71 22.70 6.34 -6.46
CA GLY A 71 23.39 6.44 -5.16
C GLY A 71 22.77 7.46 -4.21
N ALA A 72 21.54 7.90 -4.46
CA ALA A 72 20.89 8.99 -3.75
C ALA A 72 19.58 8.54 -3.08
N LEU A 73 19.46 8.78 -1.77
CA LEU A 73 18.26 8.48 -1.00
C LEU A 73 17.05 9.32 -1.48
N SER A 74 17.31 10.56 -1.89
CA SER A 74 16.29 11.49 -2.42
C SER A 74 15.51 10.89 -3.59
N ALA A 75 16.17 10.09 -4.43
CA ALA A 75 15.49 9.41 -5.53
C ALA A 75 14.47 8.38 -5.04
N ALA A 76 14.77 7.60 -3.99
CA ALA A 76 13.79 6.67 -3.41
C ALA A 76 12.64 7.40 -2.73
N VAL A 77 12.93 8.50 -2.03
CA VAL A 77 11.90 9.30 -1.36
C VAL A 77 10.95 9.92 -2.38
N LEU A 78 11.47 10.57 -3.42
CA LEU A 78 10.65 11.22 -4.44
C LEU A 78 9.85 10.19 -5.26
N SER A 79 10.51 9.15 -5.77
CA SER A 79 9.82 8.11 -6.55
C SER A 79 8.82 7.32 -5.69
N GLY A 80 9.13 7.08 -4.41
CA GLY A 80 8.21 6.47 -3.46
C GLY A 80 7.00 7.34 -3.15
N ALA A 81 7.20 8.65 -2.96
CA ALA A 81 6.12 9.61 -2.75
C ALA A 81 5.19 9.69 -3.97
N VAL A 82 5.75 9.74 -5.19
CA VAL A 82 4.96 9.73 -6.43
C VAL A 82 4.18 8.42 -6.57
N LEU A 83 4.82 7.28 -6.32
CA LEU A 83 4.16 5.97 -6.37
C LEU A 83 2.99 5.89 -5.38
N GLY A 84 3.24 6.26 -4.12
CA GLY A 84 2.23 6.24 -3.06
C GLY A 84 1.07 7.19 -3.37
N PHE A 85 1.37 8.45 -3.71
CA PHE A 85 0.36 9.43 -4.10
C PHE A 85 -0.51 8.90 -5.24
N THR A 86 0.10 8.38 -6.30
CA THR A 86 -0.64 7.87 -7.46
C THR A 86 -1.50 6.67 -7.10
N ALA A 87 -0.98 5.73 -6.30
CA ALA A 87 -1.71 4.52 -5.93
C ALA A 87 -2.95 4.85 -5.07
N TYR A 88 -2.77 5.66 -4.02
CA TYR A 88 -3.85 6.03 -3.12
C TYR A 88 -4.84 7.00 -3.76
N ALA A 89 -4.38 7.96 -4.57
CA ALA A 89 -5.29 8.81 -5.35
C ALA A 89 -6.11 7.98 -6.34
N THR A 90 -5.50 7.00 -7.01
CA THR A 90 -6.26 6.13 -7.94
C THR A 90 -7.32 5.31 -7.20
N TYR A 91 -6.97 4.71 -6.06
CA TYR A 91 -7.92 3.94 -5.24
C TYR A 91 -9.08 4.82 -4.76
N ASP A 92 -8.75 5.95 -4.15
CA ASP A 92 -9.74 6.85 -3.56
C ASP A 92 -10.66 7.49 -4.61
N LEU A 93 -10.10 8.08 -5.67
CA LEU A 93 -10.88 8.70 -6.73
C LEU A 93 -11.74 7.68 -7.49
N THR A 94 -11.26 6.44 -7.66
CA THR A 94 -12.07 5.38 -8.28
C THR A 94 -13.25 5.00 -7.39
N ASN A 95 -13.04 4.89 -6.07
CA ASN A 95 -14.13 4.58 -5.14
C ASN A 95 -15.14 5.73 -5.06
N GLN A 96 -14.69 6.98 -5.04
CA GLN A 96 -15.57 8.15 -5.14
C GLN A 96 -16.41 8.14 -6.42
N ALA A 97 -15.84 7.70 -7.54
CA ALA A 97 -16.53 7.67 -8.82
C ALA A 97 -17.49 6.47 -8.99
N THR A 98 -17.22 5.34 -8.33
CA THR A 98 -17.91 4.06 -8.62
C THR A 98 -18.83 3.57 -7.52
N LEU A 99 -18.60 3.95 -6.26
CA LEU A 99 -19.39 3.49 -5.12
C LEU A 99 -20.47 4.50 -4.78
N ILE A 100 -21.68 4.01 -4.47
CA ILE A 100 -22.83 4.85 -4.10
C ILE A 100 -22.54 5.66 -2.84
N ARG A 101 -21.75 5.10 -1.92
CA ARG A 101 -21.33 5.75 -0.67
C ARG A 101 -19.82 5.55 -0.50
N TRP A 102 -19.05 6.62 -0.63
CA TRP A 102 -17.64 6.64 -0.23
C TRP A 102 -17.38 7.84 0.67
N SER A 103 -16.73 7.63 1.80
CA SER A 103 -16.44 8.68 2.77
C SER A 103 -15.06 9.27 2.54
N THR A 104 -14.98 10.60 2.44
CA THR A 104 -13.69 11.31 2.35
C THR A 104 -12.88 11.24 3.64
N ALA A 105 -13.42 10.70 4.73
CA ALA A 105 -12.64 10.37 5.93
C ALA A 105 -11.66 9.20 5.70
N LEU A 106 -11.80 8.45 4.60
CA LEU A 106 -10.89 7.39 4.18
C LEU A 106 -9.83 7.87 3.17
N THR A 107 -9.89 9.14 2.76
CA THR A 107 -9.02 9.78 1.78
C THR A 107 -7.79 10.42 2.43
#